data_AF-A0A659UNU0-F1
#
_entry.id   AF-A0A659UNU0-F1
#
_cell.length_a   1.000
_cell.length_b   1.000
_cell.length_c   1.000
_cell.angle_alpha   90.00
_cell.angle_beta   90.00
_cell.angle_gamma   90.00
#
_symmetry.space_group_name_H-M   'P 1'
#
loop_
_entity.id
_entity.type
_entity.pdbx_description
1 polymer ?
#
loop_
_entity_poly.entity_id
_entity_poly.type
_entity_poly.pdbx_seq_one_letter_code
_entity_poly.pdbx_strand_id
1 'polypeptide(L)'
;EAQEKLYRDVLEAARGKPVTFRTIDIGGDKVLPYFKGAIQEENPALGWRAIRLTLDRPGLLRTQIRALLKASGGRELKLMLPMVTELGEIAQAREIIDREVRHLSRFAHHLPTSLKLGAMLDVPSLLFQLDELMKAVAFVPVG
;
A
#
# COMPACT_ATOMS: atom_id res chain seq x y z
N GLU A 1 -10.89 7.04 -10.52
CA GLU A 1 -10.47 7.72 -11.76
C GLU A 1 -9.30 8.67 -11.54
N ALA A 2 -9.40 9.68 -10.67
CA ALA A 2 -8.30 10.62 -10.42
C ALA A 2 -6.96 9.96 -9.99
N GLN A 3 -6.99 9.02 -9.02
CA GLN A 3 -5.77 8.30 -8.60
C GLN A 3 -5.14 7.48 -9.72
N GLU A 4 -5.96 6.77 -10.51
CA GLU A 4 -5.48 5.95 -11.62
C GLU A 4 -4.77 6.80 -12.67
N LYS A 5 -5.35 7.94 -13.04
CA LYS A 5 -4.72 8.89 -13.96
C LYS A 5 -3.37 9.37 -13.41
N LEU A 6 -3.33 9.79 -12.15
CA LEU A 6 -2.10 10.26 -11.51
C LEU A 6 -1.00 9.19 -11.54
N TYR A 7 -1.32 7.94 -11.18
CA TYR A 7 -0.35 6.85 -11.19
C TYR A 7 0.16 6.54 -12.60
N ARG A 8 -0.73 6.62 -13.60
CA ARG A 8 -0.37 6.44 -15.01
C ARG A 8 0.58 7.54 -15.49
N ASP A 9 0.25 8.80 -15.19
CA ASP A 9 1.09 9.96 -15.54
C ASP A 9 2.51 9.81 -14.93
N VAL A 10 2.61 9.34 -13.69
CA VAL A 10 3.91 9.06 -13.03
C VAL A 10 4.68 7.94 -13.74
N LEU A 11 4.02 6.84 -14.09
CA LEU A 11 4.65 5.71 -14.79
C LEU A 11 5.13 6.09 -16.21
N GLU A 12 4.37 6.95 -16.90
CA GLU A 12 4.76 7.49 -18.20
C GLU A 12 5.95 8.43 -18.08
N ALA A 13 5.93 9.35 -17.11
CA ALA A 13 7.02 10.28 -16.83
C ALA A 13 8.33 9.54 -16.46
N ALA A 14 8.23 8.37 -15.83
CA ALA A 14 9.38 7.54 -15.47
C ALA A 14 10.09 6.90 -16.68
N ARG A 15 9.48 6.90 -17.88
CA ARG A 15 10.06 6.37 -19.14
C ARG A 15 10.67 4.97 -18.99
N GLY A 16 9.94 4.08 -18.31
CA GLY A 16 10.36 2.69 -18.09
C GLY A 16 11.31 2.47 -16.91
N LYS A 17 11.73 3.52 -16.20
CA LYS A 17 12.44 3.37 -14.93
C LYS A 17 11.50 2.79 -13.85
N PRO A 18 12.01 1.98 -12.91
CA PRO A 18 11.19 1.44 -11.82
C PRO A 18 10.59 2.56 -10.96
N VAL A 19 9.30 2.46 -10.65
CA VAL A 19 8.59 3.34 -9.73
C VAL A 19 8.05 2.52 -8.57
N THR A 20 8.37 2.92 -7.35
CA THR A 20 7.83 2.30 -6.13
C THR A 20 6.75 3.21 -5.56
N PHE A 21 5.52 2.73 -5.52
CA PHE A 21 4.40 3.44 -4.91
C PHE A 21 4.30 3.08 -3.43
N ARG A 22 4.26 4.09 -2.57
CA ARG A 22 3.89 3.92 -1.17
C ARG A 22 2.37 3.94 -1.04
N THR A 23 1.82 2.98 -0.30
CA THR A 23 0.41 3.04 0.09
C THR A 23 0.15 4.25 0.99
N ILE A 24 -1.12 4.57 1.20
CA ILE A 24 -1.51 5.75 1.97
C ILE A 24 -0.86 5.75 3.37
N ASP A 25 -0.15 6.84 3.68
CA ASP A 25 0.53 7.09 4.95
C ASP A 25 0.01 8.40 5.54
N ILE A 26 -1.15 8.28 6.19
CA ILE A 26 -1.84 9.37 6.88
C ILE A 26 -2.34 8.85 8.23
N GLY A 27 -2.45 9.73 9.22
CA GLY A 27 -3.02 9.44 10.54
C GLY A 27 -4.13 10.41 10.93
N GLY A 28 -4.56 10.34 12.19
CA GLY A 28 -5.57 11.22 12.76
C GLY A 28 -5.17 12.70 12.83
N ASP A 29 -3.88 13.01 12.69
CA ASP A 29 -3.33 14.37 12.59
C ASP A 29 -3.74 15.08 11.30
N LYS A 30 -3.94 14.32 10.22
CA LYS A 30 -4.47 14.82 8.96
C LYS A 30 -5.97 14.63 8.97
N VAL A 31 -6.67 15.58 9.60
CA VAL A 31 -8.14 15.63 9.69
C VAL A 31 -8.74 15.54 8.29
N LEU A 32 -9.07 14.34 7.84
CA LEU A 32 -9.78 14.17 6.59
C LEU A 32 -11.25 14.52 6.84
N PRO A 33 -11.85 15.44 6.06
CA PRO A 33 -13.23 15.90 6.28
C PRO A 33 -14.28 14.78 6.31
N TYR A 34 -13.95 13.62 5.73
CA TYR A 34 -14.80 12.43 5.65
C TYR A 34 -14.60 11.43 6.80
N PHE A 35 -13.58 11.59 7.66
CA PHE A 35 -13.44 10.84 8.90
C PHE A 35 -14.14 11.56 10.05
N LYS A 36 -15.48 11.52 10.06
CA LYS A 36 -16.28 11.98 11.20
C LYS A 36 -16.09 10.99 12.36
N GLY A 37 -15.58 11.48 13.49
CA GLY A 37 -15.40 10.68 14.71
C GLY A 37 -13.99 10.11 14.93
N ALA A 38 -12.96 10.61 14.23
CA ALA A 38 -11.58 10.35 14.62
C ALA A 38 -11.38 10.89 16.05
N ILE A 39 -11.09 9.99 16.99
CA ILE A 39 -10.72 10.36 18.35
C ILE A 39 -9.43 11.18 18.25
N GLN A 40 -9.39 12.32 18.92
CA GLN A 40 -8.16 13.10 19.00
C GLN A 40 -7.16 12.29 19.83
N GLU A 41 -6.19 11.70 19.14
CA GLU A 41 -5.14 10.91 19.78
C GLU A 41 -4.14 11.83 20.48
N GLU A 42 -3.72 11.46 21.70
CA GLU A 42 -2.66 12.18 22.40
C GLU A 42 -1.33 12.16 21.63
N ASN A 43 -1.06 11.03 20.93
CA ASN A 43 0.11 10.89 20.07
C ASN A 43 -0.24 10.27 18.71
N PRO A 44 -0.60 11.10 17.72
CA PRO A 44 -0.94 10.63 16.37
C PRO A 44 0.22 9.92 15.64
N ALA A 45 1.47 10.20 16.02
CA ALA A 45 2.62 9.56 15.39
C ALA A 45 2.69 8.06 15.70
N LEU A 46 2.22 7.65 16.88
CA LEU A 46 2.18 6.26 17.33
C LEU A 46 0.79 5.61 17.18
N GLY A 47 -0.20 6.37 16.73
CA GLY A 47 -1.61 5.98 16.75
C GLY A 47 -2.15 5.32 15.48
N TRP A 48 -3.40 5.64 15.17
CA TRP A 48 -4.20 5.06 14.10
C TRP A 48 -3.86 5.71 12.75
N ARG A 49 -2.82 5.19 12.09
CA ARG A 49 -2.29 5.71 10.84
C ARG A 49 -1.85 4.62 9.88
N ALA A 50 -1.58 5.02 8.63
CA ALA A 50 -0.89 4.21 7.62
C ALA A 50 -1.51 2.80 7.47
N ILE A 51 -0.72 1.73 7.55
CA ILE A 51 -1.21 0.36 7.39
C ILE A 51 -2.35 0.05 8.36
N ARG A 52 -2.27 0.47 9.62
CA ARG A 52 -3.30 0.22 10.65
C ARG A 52 -4.64 0.84 10.27
N LEU A 53 -4.61 2.09 9.79
CA LEU A 53 -5.80 2.78 9.26
C LEU A 53 -6.38 2.00 8.08
N THR A 54 -5.53 1.55 7.16
CA THR A 54 -5.98 0.87 5.95
C THR A 54 -6.46 -0.56 6.18
N LEU A 55 -6.00 -1.24 7.24
CA LEU A 55 -6.49 -2.56 7.63
C LEU A 55 -7.82 -2.45 8.38
N ASP A 56 -7.99 -1.45 9.25
CA ASP A 56 -9.30 -1.16 9.88
C ASP A 56 -10.33 -0.68 8.85
N ARG A 57 -9.90 0.14 7.87
CA ARG A 57 -10.73 0.69 6.81
C ARG A 57 -10.26 0.21 5.43
N PRO A 58 -10.49 -1.08 5.10
CA PRO A 58 -9.96 -1.70 3.87
C PRO A 58 -10.46 -1.03 2.59
N GLY A 59 -11.57 -0.29 2.63
CA GLY A 59 -12.04 0.50 1.48
C GLY A 59 -11.01 1.50 0.94
N LEU A 60 -10.18 2.07 1.82
CA LEU A 60 -9.08 2.97 1.43
C LEU A 60 -8.03 2.22 0.61
N LEU A 61 -7.52 1.10 1.18
CA LEU A 61 -6.50 0.28 0.52
C LEU A 61 -7.03 -0.24 -0.81
N ARG A 62 -8.23 -0.85 -0.82
CA ARG A 62 -8.84 -1.42 -2.02
C ARG A 62 -8.97 -0.40 -3.14
N THR A 63 -9.37 0.83 -2.81
CA THR A 63 -9.50 1.91 -3.80
C THR A 63 -8.15 2.27 -4.41
N GLN A 64 -7.12 2.41 -3.58
CA GLN A 64 -5.76 2.70 -4.02
C GLN A 64 -5.17 1.55 -4.85
N ILE A 65 -5.31 0.31 -4.39
CA ILE A 65 -4.83 -0.89 -5.08
C ILE A 65 -5.49 -1.03 -6.45
N ARG A 66 -6.82 -0.89 -6.55
CA ARG A 66 -7.49 -0.94 -7.86
C ARG A 66 -6.97 0.11 -8.83
N ALA A 67 -6.74 1.34 -8.35
CA ALA A 67 -6.19 2.40 -9.18
C ALA A 67 -4.77 2.08 -9.67
N LEU A 68 -3.90 1.55 -8.79
CA LEU A 68 -2.55 1.13 -9.16
C LEU A 68 -2.54 -0.04 -10.14
N LEU A 69 -3.33 -1.08 -9.89
CA LEU A 69 -3.45 -2.24 -10.79
C LEU A 69 -3.87 -1.82 -12.20
N LYS A 70 -4.85 -0.93 -12.32
CA LYS A 70 -5.29 -0.41 -13.62
C LYS A 70 -4.24 0.49 -14.30
N ALA A 71 -3.58 1.35 -13.53
CA ALA A 71 -2.55 2.25 -14.05
C ALA A 71 -1.27 1.51 -14.51
N SER A 72 -0.95 0.38 -13.88
CA SER A 72 0.26 -0.41 -14.14
C SER A 72 0.06 -1.53 -15.16
N GLY A 73 -1.05 -1.56 -15.90
CA GLY A 73 -1.29 -2.57 -16.93
C GLY A 73 -0.11 -2.74 -17.90
N GLY A 74 0.38 -3.97 -18.05
CA GLY A 74 1.51 -4.28 -18.93
C GLY A 74 2.89 -3.86 -18.39
N ARG A 75 2.99 -3.42 -17.14
CA ARG A 75 4.24 -2.97 -16.48
C ARG A 75 4.44 -3.68 -15.14
N GLU A 76 5.66 -3.64 -14.60
CA GLU A 76 5.91 -4.04 -13.20
C GLU A 76 5.30 -3.00 -12.24
N LEU A 77 4.56 -3.46 -11.25
CA LEU A 77 4.07 -2.65 -10.14
C LEU A 77 4.89 -2.94 -8.88
N LYS A 78 5.62 -1.95 -8.37
CA LYS A 78 6.24 -2.03 -7.04
C LYS A 78 5.41 -1.24 -6.04
N LEU A 79 4.94 -1.93 -5.01
CA LEU A 79 4.11 -1.39 -3.95
C LEU A 79 4.81 -1.55 -2.60
N MET A 80 4.73 -0.55 -1.74
CA MET A 80 5.30 -0.55 -0.40
C MET A 80 4.25 -0.24 0.67
N LEU A 81 4.25 -1.02 1.75
CA LEU A 81 3.45 -0.80 2.96
C LEU A 81 4.28 -0.02 4.01
N PRO A 82 3.84 1.16 4.46
CA PRO A 82 4.46 1.90 5.55
C PRO A 82 3.93 1.49 6.93
N MET A 83 4.69 1.77 7.98
CA MET A 83 4.34 1.58 9.39
C MET A 83 4.02 0.12 9.78
N VAL A 84 4.63 -0.84 9.11
CA VAL A 84 4.43 -2.27 9.40
C VAL A 84 5.15 -2.62 10.69
N THR A 85 4.44 -3.25 11.61
CA THR A 85 4.94 -3.64 12.93
C THR A 85 5.15 -5.14 13.07
N GLU A 86 4.37 -5.93 12.33
CA GLU A 86 4.41 -7.40 12.35
C GLU A 86 4.03 -8.02 11.00
N LEU A 87 4.42 -9.29 10.79
CA LEU A 87 4.14 -10.03 9.55
C LEU A 87 2.64 -10.25 9.29
N GLY A 88 1.83 -10.30 10.35
CA GLY A 88 0.38 -10.46 10.24
C GLY A 88 -0.27 -9.33 9.43
N GLU A 89 0.23 -8.11 9.57
CA GLU A 89 -0.27 -6.95 8.81
C GLU A 89 0.04 -7.08 7.31
N ILE A 90 1.22 -7.60 6.97
CA ILE A 90 1.62 -7.87 5.57
C ILE A 90 0.72 -8.95 4.97
N ALA A 91 0.43 -10.02 5.72
CA ALA A 91 -0.44 -11.09 5.27
C ALA A 91 -1.87 -10.58 5.00
N GLN A 92 -2.43 -9.77 5.89
CA GLN A 92 -3.75 -9.15 5.72
C GLN A 92 -3.77 -8.21 4.50
N ALA A 93 -2.75 -7.36 4.35
CA ALA A 93 -2.65 -6.45 3.20
C ALA A 93 -2.53 -7.22 1.87
N ARG A 94 -1.75 -8.30 1.85
CA ARG A 94 -1.62 -9.19 0.69
C ARG A 94 -2.96 -9.83 0.34
N GLU A 95 -3.72 -10.29 1.31
CA GLU A 95 -5.05 -10.84 1.05
C GLU A 95 -5.98 -9.82 0.38
N ILE A 96 -5.96 -8.57 0.85
CA ILE A 96 -6.72 -7.47 0.23
C ILE A 96 -6.26 -7.24 -1.21
N ILE A 97 -4.95 -7.19 -1.46
CA ILE A 97 -4.38 -7.02 -2.79
C ILE A 97 -4.82 -8.16 -3.72
N ASP A 98 -4.68 -9.40 -3.28
CA ASP A 98 -5.00 -10.58 -4.09
C ASP A 98 -6.49 -10.66 -4.42
N ARG A 99 -7.36 -10.22 -3.50
CA ARG A 99 -8.81 -10.08 -3.76
C ARG A 99 -9.07 -9.08 -4.88
N GLU A 100 -8.38 -7.95 -4.90
CA GLU A 100 -8.56 -6.93 -5.95
C GLU A 100 -7.95 -7.36 -7.28
N VAL A 101 -6.81 -8.07 -7.27
CA VAL A 101 -6.25 -8.71 -8.48
C VAL A 101 -7.29 -9.67 -9.08
N ARG A 102 -7.80 -10.62 -8.28
CA ARG A 102 -8.84 -11.57 -8.74
C ARG A 102 -10.09 -10.85 -9.24
N HIS A 103 -10.53 -9.82 -8.54
CA HIS A 103 -11.69 -9.03 -8.95
C HIS A 103 -11.48 -8.43 -10.34
N LEU A 104 -10.35 -7.76 -10.58
CA LEU A 104 -10.06 -7.12 -11.86
C LEU A 104 -9.78 -8.12 -12.99
N SER A 105 -9.15 -9.26 -12.70
CA SER A 105 -8.97 -10.34 -13.68
C SER A 105 -10.29 -10.84 -14.25
N ARG A 106 -11.34 -10.95 -13.41
CA ARG A 106 -12.67 -11.43 -13.84
C ARG A 106 -13.35 -10.49 -14.85
N PHE A 107 -12.98 -9.22 -14.88
CA PHE A 107 -13.51 -8.23 -15.82
C PHE A 107 -12.54 -7.95 -16.99
N ALA A 108 -11.57 -8.85 -17.24
CA ALA A 108 -10.60 -8.75 -18.33
C ALA A 108 -9.81 -7.42 -18.35
N HIS A 109 -9.58 -6.81 -17.17
CA HIS A 109 -8.71 -5.65 -17.08
C HIS A 109 -7.26 -6.02 -17.40
N HIS A 110 -6.54 -5.12 -18.07
CA HIS A 110 -5.11 -5.29 -18.32
C HIS A 110 -4.33 -5.07 -17.01
N LEU A 111 -3.82 -6.16 -16.43
CA LEU A 111 -3.11 -6.17 -15.16
C LEU A 111 -1.60 -5.93 -15.33
N PRO A 112 -0.88 -5.54 -14.26
CA PRO A 112 0.58 -5.48 -14.28
C PRO A 112 1.19 -6.86 -14.60
N THR A 113 2.36 -6.86 -15.23
CA THR A 113 3.10 -8.09 -15.55
C THR A 113 3.63 -8.78 -14.31
N SER A 114 3.91 -8.00 -13.26
CA SER A 114 4.24 -8.49 -11.93
C SER A 114 3.87 -7.46 -10.86
N LEU A 115 3.60 -7.94 -9.66
CA LEU A 115 3.36 -7.11 -8.48
C LEU A 115 4.39 -7.48 -7.42
N LYS A 116 5.29 -6.54 -7.12
CA LYS A 116 6.28 -6.67 -6.05
C LYS A 116 5.78 -5.89 -4.84
N LEU A 117 5.46 -6.61 -3.77
CA LEU A 117 5.09 -6.03 -2.48
C LEU A 117 6.35 -5.90 -1.62
N GLY A 118 6.59 -4.72 -1.08
CA GLY A 118 7.61 -4.40 -0.09
C GLY A 118 6.99 -3.89 1.20
N ALA A 119 7.77 -3.86 2.27
CA ALA A 119 7.42 -3.23 3.54
C ALA A 119 8.52 -2.27 3.94
N MET A 120 8.15 -1.05 4.30
CA MET A 120 9.08 -0.03 4.78
C MET A 120 9.57 -0.43 6.17
N LEU A 121 10.88 -0.31 6.41
CA LEU A 121 11.49 -0.54 7.71
C LEU A 121 11.54 0.78 8.47
N ASP A 122 10.37 1.24 8.93
CA ASP A 122 10.16 2.50 9.64
C ASP A 122 9.73 2.31 11.11
N VAL A 123 9.32 1.09 11.49
CA VAL A 123 9.01 0.74 12.89
C VAL A 123 10.08 -0.22 13.46
N PRO A 124 10.73 0.13 14.58
CA PRO A 124 11.82 -0.68 15.15
C PRO A 124 11.44 -2.13 15.48
N SER A 125 10.19 -2.42 15.86
CA SER A 125 9.75 -3.78 16.18
C SER A 125 9.92 -4.76 15.02
N LEU A 126 9.86 -4.26 13.77
CA LEU A 126 9.97 -5.08 12.58
C LEU A 126 11.40 -5.63 12.37
N LEU A 127 12.42 -4.97 12.93
CA LEU A 127 13.82 -5.43 12.87
C LEU A 127 14.00 -6.81 13.52
N PHE A 128 13.22 -7.11 14.56
CA PHE A 128 13.28 -8.40 15.26
C PHE A 128 12.66 -9.56 14.44
N GLN A 129 12.01 -9.25 13.32
CA GLN A 129 11.38 -10.21 12.40
C GLN A 129 11.99 -10.12 11.00
N LEU A 130 13.22 -9.61 10.87
CA LEU A 130 13.80 -9.27 9.56
C LEU A 130 13.98 -10.51 8.66
N ASP A 131 14.39 -11.65 9.21
CA ASP A 131 14.61 -12.87 8.44
C ASP A 131 13.33 -13.41 7.82
N GLU A 132 12.23 -13.36 8.57
CA GLU A 132 10.90 -13.73 8.12
C GLU A 132 10.31 -12.68 7.19
N LEU A 133 10.56 -11.39 7.46
CA LEU A 133 10.15 -10.29 6.61
C LEU A 133 10.73 -10.45 5.20
N MET A 134 12.03 -10.71 5.09
CA MET A 134 12.73 -10.89 3.82
C MET A 134 12.20 -12.09 3.01
N LYS A 135 11.52 -13.06 3.65
CA LYS A 135 10.82 -14.16 2.98
C LYS A 135 9.40 -13.77 2.55
N ALA A 136 8.77 -12.81 3.24
CA ALA A 136 7.38 -12.41 3.02
C ALA A 136 7.22 -11.30 1.96
N VAL A 137 8.26 -10.49 1.73
CA VAL A 137 8.23 -9.35 0.81
C VAL A 137 9.39 -9.37 -0.19
N ALA A 138 9.22 -8.67 -1.31
CA ALA A 138 10.18 -8.63 -2.41
C ALA A 138 11.31 -7.60 -2.20
N PHE A 139 11.11 -6.60 -1.33
CA PHE A 139 12.10 -5.58 -1.00
C PHE A 139 11.74 -4.85 0.30
N VAL A 140 12.75 -4.30 0.98
CA VAL A 140 12.61 -3.60 2.28
C VAL A 140 13.39 -2.28 2.21
N PRO A 141 12.75 -1.15 1.89
CA PRO A 141 13.39 0.16 1.95
C PRO A 141 13.41 0.67 3.40
N VAL A 142 14.51 1.30 3.78
CA VAL A 142 14.64 1.99 5.07
C VAL A 142 14.16 3.43 4.91
N GLY A 143 13.45 3.98 5.89
CA GLY A 143 13.20 5.42 5.95
C GLY A 143 12.63 5.89 7.26
#